data_AF-A0A7S1SL84-F1
#
_entry.id   AF-A0A7S1SL84-F1
#
_cell.length_a   1.000
_cell.length_b   1.000
_cell.length_c   1.000
_cell.angle_alpha   90.00
_cell.angle_beta   90.00
_cell.angle_gamma   90.00
#
_symmetry.space_group_name_H-M   'P 1'
#
loop_
_entity.id
_entity.type
_entity.pdbx_description
1 polymer ?
#
loop_
_entity_poly.entity_id
_entity_poly.type
_entity_poly.pdbx_seq_one_letter_code
_entity_poly.pdbx_strand_id
1 'polypeptide(L)'
;CAGVLGRLEIAADGKVTERMSSHKTVVTKVIQRDRLVACLLEELNEKYSEAVTVVHEAEVLGVDWSDGRGDRPEVEIHVRRAEGEVVIRSEFLVGADGFRSR
;
A
#
# COMPACT_ATOMS: atom_id res chain seq x y z
N CYS A 1 -12.60 17.66 3.66
CA CYS A 1 -12.06 16.76 4.71
C CYS A 1 -12.25 17.43 6.07
N ALA A 2 -12.81 16.71 7.04
CA ALA A 2 -12.89 17.22 8.41
C ALA A 2 -11.49 17.16 9.04
N GLY A 3 -11.07 18.25 9.68
CA GLY A 3 -9.86 18.29 10.51
C GLY A 3 -10.22 17.89 11.92
N VAL A 4 -9.44 16.99 12.53
CA VAL A 4 -9.63 16.59 13.93
C VAL A 4 -8.41 17.03 14.72
N LEU A 5 -8.63 17.85 15.75
CA LEU A 5 -7.60 18.40 16.65
C LEU A 5 -7.25 17.46 17.81
N GLY A 6 -7.99 16.36 17.97
CA GLY A 6 -7.84 15.40 19.06
C GLY A 6 -8.20 13.97 18.64
N ARG A 7 -8.21 13.06 19.61
CA ARG A 7 -8.75 11.70 19.45
C ARG A 7 -9.79 11.49 20.56
N LEU A 8 -10.93 10.91 20.20
CA LEU A 8 -11.84 10.34 21.19
C LEU A 8 -11.28 9.00 21.63
N GLU A 9 -10.93 8.89 22.91
CA GLU A 9 -10.51 7.64 23.54
C GLU A 9 -11.67 7.13 24.40
N ILE A 10 -11.95 5.83 24.31
CA ILE A 10 -12.88 5.17 25.22
C ILE A 10 -12.02 4.48 26.27
N ALA A 11 -12.10 4.96 27.52
CA ALA A 11 -11.41 4.34 28.63
C ALA A 11 -12.03 2.98 28.96
N ALA A 12 -11.28 2.14 29.68
CA ALA A 12 -11.72 0.78 30.05
C ALA A 12 -13.00 0.75 30.91
N ASP A 13 -13.35 1.87 31.55
CA ASP A 13 -14.59 2.08 32.31
C ASP A 13 -15.79 2.50 31.43
N GLY A 14 -15.61 2.54 30.10
CA GLY A 14 -16.62 2.95 29.14
C GLY A 14 -16.76 4.47 28.99
N LYS A 15 -15.94 5.26 29.69
CA LYS A 15 -16.02 6.72 29.66
C LYS A 15 -15.30 7.27 28.42
N VAL A 16 -16.02 8.07 27.64
CA VAL A 16 -15.44 8.76 26.48
C VAL A 16 -14.66 9.96 26.99
N THR A 17 -13.36 10.01 26.67
CA THR A 17 -12.51 11.16 26.97
C THR A 17 -11.96 11.76 25.67
N GLU A 18 -12.12 13.07 25.52
CA GLU A 18 -11.53 13.82 24.42
C GLU A 18 -10.10 14.22 24.79
N ARG A 19 -9.11 13.64 24.10
CA ARG A 19 -7.71 13.99 24.31
C ARG A 19 -7.27 14.94 23.21
N MET A 20 -7.27 16.23 23.55
CA MET A 20 -6.69 17.30 22.73
C MET A 20 -5.17 17.14 22.77
N SER A 21 -4.55 16.85 21.63
CA SER A 21 -3.10 16.68 21.56
C SER A 21 -2.44 18.05 21.48
N SER A 22 -2.12 18.64 22.64
CA SER A 22 -1.48 19.96 22.76
C SER A 22 -0.11 20.09 22.08
N HIS A 23 0.46 19.00 21.55
CA HIS A 23 1.78 18.96 20.91
C HIS A 23 1.75 18.50 19.44
N LYS A 24 0.57 18.32 18.84
CA LYS A 24 0.49 17.94 17.41
C LYS A 24 0.73 19.18 16.55
N THR A 25 1.87 19.24 15.89
CA THR A 25 2.20 20.25 14.85
C THR A 25 1.51 19.97 13.52
N VAL A 26 0.87 18.80 13.37
CA VAL A 26 0.25 18.35 12.12
C VAL A 26 -1.23 18.05 12.35
N VAL A 27 -2.09 18.71 11.59
CA VAL A 27 -3.54 18.50 11.61
C VAL A 27 -3.87 17.12 11.07
N THR A 28 -4.57 16.30 11.85
CA THR A 28 -5.06 15.01 11.37
C THR A 28 -6.25 15.25 10.45
N LYS A 29 -6.13 14.87 9.17
CA LYS A 29 -7.21 14.96 8.20
C LYS A 29 -7.90 13.61 8.06
N VAL A 30 -9.22 13.61 8.11
CA VAL A 30 -10.03 12.44 7.77
C VAL A 30 -10.37 12.48 6.28
N ILE A 31 -9.95 11.46 5.56
CA ILE A 31 -10.22 11.25 4.13
C ILE A 31 -10.70 9.83 3.91
N GLN A 32 -11.64 9.64 2.98
CA GLN A 32 -12.09 8.32 2.57
C GLN A 32 -10.94 7.57 1.88
N ARG A 33 -10.81 6.26 2.14
CA ARG A 33 -9.74 5.43 1.55
C ARG A 33 -9.67 5.57 0.04
N ASP A 34 -10.80 5.47 -0.65
CA ASP A 34 -10.83 5.50 -2.11
C ASP A 34 -10.35 6.84 -2.67
N ARG A 35 -10.66 7.96 -1.98
CA ARG A 35 -10.16 9.28 -2.36
C ARG A 35 -8.66 9.40 -2.14
N LEU A 36 -8.14 8.85 -1.05
CA LEU A 36 -6.70 8.85 -0.80
C LEU A 36 -5.96 8.03 -1.87
N VAL A 37 -6.48 6.85 -2.21
CA VAL A 37 -5.90 6.01 -3.27
C VAL A 37 -5.92 6.73 -4.61
N ALA A 38 -7.03 7.41 -4.95
CA ALA A 38 -7.12 8.21 -6.18
C ALA A 38 -6.07 9.33 -6.22
N CYS A 39 -5.91 10.09 -5.14
CA CYS A 39 -4.90 11.16 -5.07
C CYS A 39 -3.47 10.62 -5.21
N LEU A 40 -3.18 9.46 -4.62
CA LEU A 40 -1.86 8.83 -4.75
C LEU A 40 -1.60 8.32 -6.17
N LEU A 41 -2.62 7.75 -6.83
CA LEU A 41 -2.52 7.30 -8.21
C LEU A 41 -2.34 8.48 -9.18
N GLU A 42 -3.05 9.59 -8.95
CA GLU A 42 -2.90 10.83 -9.72
C GLU A 42 -1.47 11.38 -9.62
N GLU A 43 -0.93 11.49 -8.41
CA GLU A 43 0.45 11.93 -8.18
C GLU A 43 1.49 11.04 -8.87
N LEU A 44 1.31 9.70 -8.85
CA LEU A 44 2.18 8.77 -9.54
C LEU A 44 2.16 8.99 -11.06
N ASN A 45 0.98 9.19 -11.64
CA ASN A 45 0.83 9.40 -13.07
C ASN A 45 1.41 10.77 -13.51
N GLU A 46 1.22 11.81 -12.70
CA GLU A 46 1.68 13.16 -13.04
C GLU A 46 3.20 13.32 -12.91
N LYS A 47 3.81 12.75 -11.87
CA LYS A 47 5.22 13.02 -11.53
C LYS A 47 6.17 11.86 -11.76
N TYR A 48 5.65 10.64 -11.83
CA TYR A 48 6.47 9.42 -11.83
C TYR A 48 6.10 8.45 -12.96
N SER A 49 5.35 8.89 -13.98
CA SER A 49 4.90 8.03 -15.09
C SER A 49 6.05 7.42 -15.89
N GLU A 50 7.21 8.06 -15.95
CA GLU A 50 8.40 7.50 -16.61
C GLU A 50 9.09 6.40 -15.79
N ALA A 51 8.87 6.37 -14.47
CA ALA A 51 9.54 5.46 -13.55
C ALA A 51 8.62 4.36 -12.99
N VAL A 52 7.30 4.59 -12.97
CA VAL A 52 6.31 3.71 -12.35
C VAL A 52 5.23 3.36 -13.35
N THR A 53 5.00 2.06 -13.54
CA THR A 53 3.88 1.54 -14.32
C THR A 53 2.91 0.82 -13.39
N VAL A 54 1.64 1.19 -13.44
CA VAL A 54 0.57 0.54 -12.68
C VAL A 54 -0.22 -0.37 -13.62
N VAL A 55 -0.34 -1.64 -13.26
CA VAL A 55 -1.15 -2.62 -14.01
C VAL A 55 -2.33 -3.03 -13.14
N HIS A 56 -3.54 -2.83 -13.65
CA HIS A 56 -4.78 -3.27 -13.01
C HIS A 56 -5.14 -4.68 -13.44
N GLU A 57 -6.10 -5.30 -12.73
CA GLU A 57 -6.60 -6.65 -13.03
C GLU A 57 -5.47 -7.70 -13.08
N ALA A 58 -4.44 -7.50 -12.26
CA ALA A 58 -3.31 -8.39 -12.09
C ALA A 58 -3.39 -9.09 -10.73
N GLU A 59 -3.38 -10.42 -10.73
CA GLU A 59 -3.36 -11.25 -9.52
C GLU A 59 -2.01 -11.98 -9.41
N VAL A 60 -1.32 -11.83 -8.28
CA VAL A 60 -0.13 -12.64 -7.97
C VAL A 60 -0.60 -14.05 -7.58
N LEU A 61 -0.15 -15.05 -8.32
CA LEU A 61 -0.48 -16.47 -8.10
C LEU A 61 0.52 -17.17 -7.18
N GLY A 62 1.80 -16.77 -7.28
CA GLY A 62 2.90 -17.36 -6.55
C GLY A 62 4.20 -16.59 -6.75
N VAL A 63 5.16 -16.87 -5.87
CA VAL A 63 6.47 -16.24 -5.84
C VAL A 63 7.52 -17.32 -5.59
N ASP A 64 8.47 -17.43 -6.50
CA ASP A 64 9.61 -18.34 -6.38
C ASP A 64 10.89 -17.53 -6.21
N TRP A 65 11.63 -17.83 -5.15
CA TRP A 65 12.89 -17.17 -4.84
C TRP A 65 14.03 -18.03 -5.34
N SER A 66 14.95 -17.46 -6.11
CA SER A 66 16.13 -18.20 -6.55
C SER A 66 17.02 -18.55 -5.35
N ASP A 67 17.56 -19.78 -5.36
CA ASP A 67 18.32 -20.39 -4.26
C ASP A 67 19.70 -19.72 -4.00
N GLY A 68 19.95 -18.52 -4.54
CA GLY A 68 21.19 -17.76 -4.34
C GLY A 68 22.45 -18.39 -4.95
N ARG A 69 22.32 -19.33 -5.90
CA ARG A 69 23.47 -19.93 -6.61
C ARG A 69 24.00 -19.11 -7.79
N GLY A 70 23.36 -17.97 -8.10
CA GLY A 70 23.81 -17.00 -9.10
C GLY A 70 24.27 -15.69 -8.46
N ASP A 71 24.94 -14.83 -9.24
CA ASP A 71 25.54 -13.56 -8.78
C ASP A 71 24.52 -12.52 -8.28
N ARG A 72 23.21 -12.72 -8.48
CA ARG A 72 22.15 -11.81 -8.00
C ARG A 72 20.94 -12.58 -7.48
N PRO A 73 20.33 -12.16 -6.35
CA PRO A 73 19.04 -12.66 -5.95
C PRO A 73 18.01 -12.25 -7.01
N GLU A 74 17.24 -13.23 -7.47
CA GLU A 74 16.21 -13.04 -8.48
C GLU A 74 14.93 -13.68 -7.95
N VAL A 75 13.83 -12.93 -8.05
CA VAL A 75 12.49 -13.40 -7.70
C VAL A 75 11.68 -13.57 -8.98
N GLU A 76 11.11 -14.76 -9.15
CA GLU A 76 10.13 -15.03 -10.19
C GLU A 76 8.72 -14.86 -9.60
N ILE A 77 7.93 -14.00 -10.22
CA ILE A 77 6.58 -13.64 -9.77
C ILE A 77 5.61 -14.11 -10.83
N HIS A 78 4.76 -15.08 -10.47
CA HIS A 78 3.72 -15.59 -11.36
C HIS A 78 2.48 -14.72 -11.23
N VAL A 79 2.06 -14.09 -12.33
CA VAL A 79 0.96 -13.12 -12.35
C VAL A 79 -0.08 -13.51 -13.39
N ARG A 80 -1.35 -13.53 -13.00
CA ARG A 80 -2.48 -13.63 -13.92
C ARG A 80 -2.97 -12.25 -14.31
N ARG A 81 -3.17 -12.04 -15.61
CA ARG A 81 -3.77 -10.84 -16.22
C ARG A 81 -4.91 -11.24 -17.16
N ALA A 82 -5.60 -10.26 -17.73
CA ALA A 82 -6.67 -10.49 -18.70
C ALA A 82 -6.17 -11.29 -19.93
N GLU A 83 -4.91 -11.10 -20.34
CA GLU A 83 -4.31 -11.76 -21.49
C GLU A 83 -3.79 -13.19 -21.20
N GLY A 84 -3.74 -13.57 -19.92
CA GLY A 84 -3.22 -14.87 -19.47
C GLY A 84 -2.24 -14.76 -18.32
N GLU A 85 -1.50 -15.85 -18.08
CA GLU A 85 -0.49 -15.94 -17.02
C GLU A 85 0.89 -15.55 -17.57
N VAL A 86 1.62 -14.72 -16.82
CA VAL A 86 2.94 -14.21 -17.16
C VAL A 86 3.88 -14.34 -15.96
N VAL A 87 5.17 -14.51 -16.24
CA VAL A 87 6.23 -14.51 -15.21
C VAL A 87 6.99 -13.20 -15.28
N ILE A 88 7.10 -12.51 -14.15
CA ILE A 88 7.88 -11.28 -13.99
C ILE A 88 9.11 -11.60 -13.16
N ARG A 89 10.28 -11.19 -13.63
CA ARG A 89 11.55 -11.32 -12.90
C ARG A 89 11.96 -9.98 -12.31
N SER A 90 12.39 -9.98 -11.05
CA SER A 90 12.85 -8.78 -10.35
C SER A 90 13.98 -9.11 -9.38
N GLU A 91 14.75 -8.11 -8.96
CA GLU A 91 15.74 -8.24 -7.88
C GLU A 91 15.08 -8.09 -6.49
N PHE A 92 13.89 -7.48 -6.43
CA PHE A 92 13.15 -7.27 -5.19
C PHE A 92 11.64 -7.37 -5.42
N LEU A 93 10.92 -7.76 -4.36
CA LEU A 93 9.47 -7.80 -4.29
C LEU A 93 8.99 -7.18 -2.97
N VAL A 94 7.96 -6.34 -3.05
CA VAL A 94 7.28 -5.77 -1.89
C VAL A 94 5.83 -6.27 -1.87
N GLY A 95 5.51 -7.12 -0.89
CA GLY A 95 4.14 -7.59 -0.65
C GLY A 95 3.30 -6.54 0.06
N ALA A 96 2.47 -5.81 -0.70
CA ALA A 96 1.54 -4.80 -0.18
C ALA A 96 0.06 -5.17 -0.48
N ASP A 97 -0.24 -6.46 -0.55
CA ASP A 97 -1.53 -7.06 -0.94
C ASP A 97 -2.53 -7.25 0.23
N GLY A 98 -2.15 -6.84 1.44
CA GLY A 98 -3.06 -6.66 2.57
C GLY A 98 -3.19 -7.88 3.49
N PHE A 99 -4.27 -7.94 4.26
CA PHE A 99 -4.42 -8.89 5.38
C PHE A 99 -4.43 -10.37 4.97
N ARG A 100 -4.76 -10.69 3.72
CA ARG A 100 -4.73 -12.06 3.17
C ARG A 100 -3.61 -12.20 2.14
N SER A 101 -2.46 -11.63 2.47
CA SER A 101 -1.26 -11.74 1.65
C SER A 101 -0.96 -13.20 1.33
N ARG A 102 -0.64 -13.48 0.06
CA ARG A 102 -0.36 -14.84 -0.43
C ARG A 102 1.07 -15.27 -0.13
#